data_AF-A0A7S1LHT4-F1
#
_entry.id   AF-A0A7S1LHT4-F1
#
_cell.length_a   1.000
_cell.length_b   1.000
_cell.length_c   1.000
_cell.angle_alpha   90.00
_cell.angle_beta   90.00
_cell.angle_gamma   90.00
#
_symmetry.space_group_name_H-M   'P 1'
#
loop_
_entity.id
_entity.type
_entity.pdbx_description
1 polymer ?
#
loop_
_entity_poly.entity_id
_entity_poly.type
_entity_poly.pdbx_seq_one_letter_code
_entity_poly.pdbx_strand_id
1 'polypeptide(L)'
;WLKTGVLPMEMLAPQEPPEPSECGPTMSRRASISPVSMDPLHDAENHAKLLQHEVELNPKQNHIRTDMEMWLIDRIPELYGVDDSEDLREDLQEDGQASKLEDVLQALTDPVLARKLLEDWLHDVPDPARDAFVKEFLSKAENILRVS
;
A
#
# COMPACT_ATOMS: atom_id res chain seq x y z
N TRP A 1 -32.81 17.68 -56.58
CA TRP A 1 -32.41 16.39 -57.16
C TRP A 1 -31.61 15.63 -56.12
N LEU A 2 -32.19 14.52 -55.61
CA LEU A 2 -31.62 13.30 -54.99
C LEU A 2 -30.42 13.46 -54.00
N LYS A 3 -30.35 12.81 -52.84
CA LYS A 3 -30.93 11.51 -52.47
C LYS A 3 -30.89 11.33 -50.94
N THR A 4 -31.96 10.75 -50.45
CA THR A 4 -32.12 10.08 -49.16
C THR A 4 -30.98 9.11 -48.85
N GLY A 5 -30.47 9.15 -47.63
CA GLY A 5 -29.58 8.14 -47.04
C GLY A 5 -30.00 7.88 -45.60
N VAL A 6 -30.95 6.97 -45.45
CA VAL A 6 -31.45 6.42 -44.19
C VAL A 6 -30.35 5.56 -43.58
N LEU A 7 -29.96 5.79 -42.32
CA LEU A 7 -29.24 4.80 -41.52
C LEU A 7 -30.25 4.05 -40.63
N PRO A 8 -30.17 2.72 -40.57
CA PRO A 8 -31.15 1.87 -39.90
C PRO A 8 -30.90 1.72 -38.39
N MET A 9 -32.04 1.53 -37.70
CA MET A 9 -32.33 0.69 -36.51
C MET A 9 -31.20 0.46 -35.50
N GLU A 10 -31.38 0.98 -34.29
CA GLU A 10 -31.94 0.22 -33.16
C GLU A 10 -31.16 -1.06 -32.85
N MET A 11 -30.34 -1.02 -31.80
CA MET A 11 -30.34 -2.08 -30.79
C MET A 11 -30.23 -1.46 -29.40
N LEU A 12 -31.41 -1.32 -28.80
CA LEU A 12 -31.63 -1.31 -27.36
C LEU A 12 -30.77 -2.39 -26.69
N ALA A 13 -29.93 -2.01 -25.74
CA ALA A 13 -29.40 -2.92 -24.73
C ALA A 13 -30.07 -2.57 -23.39
N PRO A 14 -31.13 -3.28 -22.99
CA PRO A 14 -31.57 -3.29 -21.61
C PRO A 14 -31.06 -4.55 -20.92
N GLN A 15 -30.32 -4.39 -19.82
CA GLN A 15 -30.54 -5.09 -18.55
C GLN A 15 -29.38 -4.85 -17.57
N GLU A 16 -29.58 -3.91 -16.65
CA GLU A 16 -29.29 -4.13 -15.22
C GLU A 16 -30.59 -4.69 -14.60
N PRO A 17 -30.59 -5.41 -13.45
CA PRO A 17 -29.58 -5.40 -12.37
C PRO A 17 -29.16 -6.81 -11.83
N PRO A 18 -28.06 -6.91 -11.06
CA PRO A 18 -27.80 -8.09 -10.24
C PRO A 18 -28.76 -8.16 -9.05
N GLU A 19 -29.32 -9.35 -8.80
CA GLU A 19 -30.21 -9.62 -7.68
C GLU A 19 -29.47 -9.63 -6.33
N PRO A 20 -30.09 -9.13 -5.24
CA PRO A 20 -29.56 -9.26 -3.89
C PRO A 20 -29.81 -10.68 -3.36
N SER A 21 -28.72 -11.41 -3.06
CA SER A 21 -28.81 -12.67 -2.32
C SER A 21 -28.58 -12.40 -0.83
N GLU A 22 -29.68 -12.23 -0.10
CA GLU A 22 -29.70 -12.12 1.35
C GLU A 22 -29.57 -13.49 2.05
N CYS A 23 -28.87 -13.45 3.19
CA CYS A 23 -29.11 -14.19 4.43
C CYS A 23 -29.16 -15.73 4.42
N GLY A 24 -28.11 -16.31 5.01
CA GLY A 24 -28.22 -17.54 5.79
C GLY A 24 -27.37 -17.45 7.07
N PRO A 25 -27.98 -17.53 8.28
CA PRO A 25 -27.24 -17.62 9.53
C PRO A 25 -27.03 -19.09 9.90
N THR A 26 -25.80 -19.50 10.22
CA THR A 26 -25.60 -20.67 11.07
C THR A 26 -24.39 -20.49 11.99
N MET A 27 -24.68 -20.40 13.28
CA MET A 27 -23.70 -20.58 14.34
C MET A 27 -23.14 -22.00 14.27
N SER A 28 -21.82 -22.14 14.35
CA SER A 28 -21.20 -23.29 15.00
C SER A 28 -19.90 -22.87 15.65
N ARG A 29 -20.02 -22.50 16.93
CA ARG A 29 -18.95 -22.63 17.91
C ARG A 29 -18.66 -24.12 18.08
N ARG A 30 -17.45 -24.59 17.75
CA ARG A 30 -16.79 -25.58 18.60
C ARG A 30 -15.27 -25.54 18.42
N ALA A 31 -14.61 -25.14 19.50
CA ALA A 31 -13.19 -25.30 19.71
C ALA A 31 -12.80 -26.79 19.66
N SER A 32 -11.67 -27.07 19.03
CA SER A 32 -10.81 -28.22 19.34
C SER A 32 -9.39 -27.87 18.89
N ILE A 33 -8.65 -27.32 19.84
CA ILE A 33 -7.20 -27.14 19.79
C ILE A 33 -6.56 -28.47 20.24
N SER A 34 -5.72 -29.05 19.40
CA SER A 34 -4.78 -30.09 19.79
C SER A 34 -3.49 -29.44 20.28
N PRO A 35 -3.01 -29.70 21.50
CA PRO A 35 -1.72 -29.20 21.95
C PRO A 35 -0.61 -30.13 21.40
N VAL A 36 0.04 -29.72 20.31
CA VAL A 36 1.40 -30.19 19.99
C VAL A 36 2.37 -29.19 20.58
N SER A 37 3.04 -29.62 21.65
CA SER A 37 4.25 -29.00 22.17
C SER A 37 5.35 -29.11 21.12
N MET A 38 5.83 -27.96 20.65
CA MET A 38 7.12 -27.83 19.97
C MET A 38 7.91 -26.79 20.77
N ASP A 39 9.05 -27.23 21.28
CA ASP A 39 10.06 -26.47 22.03
C ASP A 39 10.37 -25.08 21.45
N PRO A 40 10.34 -24.00 22.26
CA PRO A 40 10.94 -22.73 21.90
C PRO A 40 12.37 -22.66 22.46
N LEU A 41 13.32 -23.15 21.68
CA LEU A 41 14.74 -22.82 21.87
C LEU A 41 15.29 -22.33 20.54
N HIS A 42 15.08 -21.05 20.23
CA HIS A 42 15.96 -20.31 19.34
C HIS A 42 16.08 -18.86 19.83
N ASP A 43 17.30 -18.56 20.24
CA ASP A 43 18.01 -17.30 20.29
C ASP A 43 17.27 -15.99 20.58
N ALA A 44 17.59 -15.48 21.76
CA ALA A 44 17.53 -14.07 22.08
C ALA A 44 18.76 -13.35 21.50
N GLU A 45 18.66 -12.76 20.31
CA GLU A 45 19.57 -11.67 19.90
C GLU A 45 18.81 -10.52 19.23
N ASN A 46 18.54 -9.51 20.05
CA ASN A 46 18.75 -8.10 19.71
C ASN A 46 17.94 -7.50 18.53
N HIS A 47 16.63 -7.71 18.49
CA HIS A 47 15.75 -6.71 17.88
C HIS A 47 15.74 -5.48 18.77
N ALA A 48 16.56 -4.50 18.40
CA ALA A 48 16.49 -3.16 18.93
C ALA A 48 15.02 -2.74 19.03
N LYS A 49 14.59 -2.38 20.24
CA LYS A 49 13.34 -1.67 20.52
C LYS A 49 13.39 -0.33 19.79
N LEU A 50 13.22 -0.36 18.48
CA LEU A 50 12.82 0.79 17.70
C LEU A 50 11.41 1.10 18.21
N LEU A 51 11.27 2.30 18.73
CA LEU A 51 10.08 2.80 19.37
C LEU A 51 8.89 2.57 18.42
N GLN A 52 8.06 1.56 18.72
CA GLN A 52 6.73 1.38 18.16
C GLN A 52 5.82 2.50 18.71
N HIS A 53 6.15 3.75 18.41
CA HIS A 53 5.21 4.84 18.53
C HIS A 53 4.38 4.79 17.26
N GLU A 54 3.35 3.93 17.27
CA GLU A 54 2.33 3.96 16.22
C GLU A 54 1.88 5.41 16.09
N VAL A 55 1.99 5.96 14.87
CA VAL A 55 1.55 7.33 14.62
C VAL A 55 0.04 7.34 14.83
N GLU A 56 -0.44 8.02 15.88
CA GLU A 56 -1.87 8.18 16.14
C GLU A 56 -2.51 9.03 15.03
N LEU A 57 -3.01 8.35 14.00
CA LEU A 57 -3.66 8.95 12.85
C LEU A 57 -5.19 8.90 13.04
N ASN A 58 -5.87 10.00 12.71
CA ASN A 58 -7.33 10.03 12.60
C ASN A 58 -7.79 9.06 11.48
N PRO A 59 -8.96 8.39 11.56
CA PRO A 59 -9.56 7.60 10.47
C PRO A 59 -9.35 8.15 9.05
N LYS A 60 -9.45 9.47 8.86
CA LYS A 60 -9.23 10.10 7.55
C LYS A 60 -7.76 10.03 7.09
N GLN A 61 -6.82 10.17 8.01
CA GLN A 61 -5.38 10.06 7.74
C GLN A 61 -4.99 8.60 7.52
N ASN A 62 -5.60 7.65 8.24
CA ASN A 62 -5.42 6.21 7.98
C ASN A 62 -5.85 5.82 6.57
N HIS A 63 -6.96 6.38 6.07
CA HIS A 63 -7.38 6.12 4.70
C HIS A 63 -6.35 6.60 3.67
N ILE A 64 -5.83 7.84 3.83
CA ILE A 64 -4.81 8.38 2.93
C ILE A 64 -3.48 7.62 3.06
N ARG A 65 -3.15 7.13 4.26
CA ARG A 65 -2.03 6.23 4.48
C ARG A 65 -2.19 4.95 3.66
N THR A 66 -3.34 4.30 3.71
CA THR A 66 -3.63 3.11 2.89
C THR A 66 -3.56 3.44 1.39
N ASP A 67 -4.08 4.58 0.95
CA ASP A 67 -3.94 5.01 -0.46
C ASP A 67 -2.46 5.20 -0.85
N MET A 68 -1.63 5.65 0.08
CA MET A 68 -0.19 5.80 -0.11
C MET A 68 0.53 4.44 -0.14
N GLU A 69 0.12 3.47 0.70
CA GLU A 69 0.60 2.09 0.65
C GLU A 69 0.28 1.45 -0.71
N MET A 70 -0.96 1.62 -1.21
CA MET A 70 -1.33 1.14 -2.55
C MET A 70 -0.50 1.82 -3.66
N TRP A 71 -0.25 3.12 -3.54
CA TRP A 71 0.62 3.82 -4.49
C TRP A 71 2.07 3.30 -4.47
N LEU A 72 2.59 2.87 -3.31
CA LEU A 72 3.93 2.29 -3.22
C LEU A 72 4.03 0.93 -3.93
N ILE A 73 2.99 0.10 -3.80
CA ILE A 73 2.91 -1.21 -4.46
C ILE A 73 3.02 -1.04 -5.97
N ASP A 74 2.33 -0.07 -6.57
CA ASP A 74 2.42 0.19 -8.00
C ASP A 74 3.76 0.83 -8.39
N ARG A 75 4.27 1.76 -7.56
CA ARG A 75 5.36 2.65 -7.96
C ARG A 75 6.75 2.07 -7.75
N ILE A 76 6.95 1.21 -6.75
CA ILE A 76 8.24 0.61 -6.45
C ILE A 76 8.71 -0.32 -7.58
N PRO A 77 7.90 -1.26 -8.12
CA PRO A 77 8.28 -2.06 -9.27
C PRO A 77 8.68 -1.22 -10.49
N GLU A 78 7.89 -0.19 -10.81
CA GLU A 78 8.19 0.76 -11.90
C GLU A 78 9.53 1.49 -11.70
N LEU A 79 9.87 1.85 -10.45
CA LEU A 79 11.11 2.54 -10.12
C LEU A 79 12.34 1.65 -10.33
N TYR A 80 12.20 0.36 -10.04
CA TYR A 80 13.26 -0.65 -10.20
C TYR A 80 13.26 -1.28 -11.61
N GLY A 81 12.25 -0.97 -12.43
CA GLY A 81 12.11 -1.50 -13.78
C GLY A 81 11.83 -3.00 -13.80
N VAL A 82 11.25 -3.52 -12.72
CA VAL A 82 10.86 -4.93 -12.58
C VAL A 82 9.37 -5.09 -12.87
N ASP A 83 8.99 -6.25 -13.37
CA ASP A 83 7.58 -6.61 -13.56
C ASP A 83 6.98 -7.11 -12.24
N ASP A 84 5.64 -7.13 -12.12
CA ASP A 84 4.91 -7.56 -10.91
C ASP A 84 5.21 -9.02 -10.49
N SER A 85 5.89 -9.77 -11.36
CA SER A 85 6.25 -11.18 -11.18
C SER A 85 7.70 -11.40 -10.71
N GLU A 86 8.51 -10.35 -10.62
CA GLU A 86 9.91 -10.43 -10.20
C GLU A 86 10.08 -10.12 -8.71
N ASP A 87 10.98 -10.85 -8.05
CA ASP A 87 11.22 -10.69 -6.62
C ASP A 87 11.99 -9.40 -6.31
N LEU A 88 11.33 -8.48 -5.60
CA LEU A 88 11.98 -7.35 -4.94
C LEU A 88 12.71 -7.81 -3.67
N ARG A 89 13.76 -7.07 -3.27
CA ARG A 89 14.43 -7.25 -1.97
C ARG A 89 13.43 -7.10 -0.82
N GLU A 90 13.63 -7.83 0.26
CA GLU A 90 12.66 -7.96 1.37
C GLU A 90 12.20 -6.60 1.94
N ASP A 91 13.09 -5.62 2.02
CA ASP A 91 12.77 -4.26 2.50
C ASP A 91 11.96 -3.42 1.51
N LEU A 92 11.84 -3.84 0.26
CA LEU A 92 10.97 -3.26 -0.78
C LEU A 92 9.66 -4.03 -0.96
N GLN A 93 9.48 -5.17 -0.29
CA GLN A 93 8.20 -5.88 -0.31
C GLN A 93 7.16 -5.12 0.54
N GLU A 94 5.89 -5.50 0.43
CA GLU A 94 4.75 -4.79 1.03
C GLU A 94 4.97 -4.41 2.51
N ASP A 95 5.44 -5.37 3.33
CA ASP A 95 5.73 -5.14 4.76
C ASP A 95 6.86 -4.12 4.97
N GLY A 96 7.91 -4.20 4.15
CA GLY A 96 9.04 -3.26 4.17
C GLY A 96 8.64 -1.85 3.76
N GLN A 97 7.77 -1.73 2.74
CA GLN A 97 7.19 -0.46 2.30
C GLN A 97 6.34 0.18 3.39
N ALA A 98 5.47 -0.60 4.05
CA ALA A 98 4.62 -0.13 5.14
C ALA A 98 5.45 0.36 6.33
N SER A 99 6.47 -0.42 6.75
CA SER A 99 7.39 -0.02 7.81
C SER A 99 8.17 1.25 7.44
N LYS A 100 8.62 1.37 6.18
CA LYS A 100 9.34 2.57 5.74
C LYS A 100 8.45 3.81 5.70
N LEU A 101 7.19 3.65 5.30
CA LEU A 101 6.22 4.73 5.33
C LEU A 101 6.03 5.25 6.76
N GLU A 102 5.89 4.35 7.74
CA GLU A 102 5.79 4.75 9.16
C GLU A 102 7.03 5.50 9.64
N ASP A 103 8.23 5.00 9.36
CA ASP A 103 9.49 5.67 9.71
C ASP A 103 9.53 7.11 9.15
N VAL A 104 9.14 7.27 7.88
CA VAL A 104 9.13 8.57 7.21
C VAL A 104 8.07 9.49 7.81
N LEU A 105 6.86 8.98 8.09
CA LEU A 105 5.79 9.75 8.72
C LEU A 105 6.21 10.28 10.10
N GLN A 106 6.93 9.48 10.89
CA GLN A 106 7.51 9.92 12.16
C GLN A 106 8.61 10.99 11.96
N ALA A 107 9.42 10.83 10.91
CA ALA A 107 10.51 11.74 10.57
C ALA A 107 10.06 12.99 9.79
N LEU A 108 8.78 13.15 9.41
CA LEU A 108 8.32 14.30 8.59
C LEU A 108 8.55 15.67 9.25
N THR A 109 8.75 15.71 10.57
CA THR A 109 9.14 16.93 11.29
C THR A 109 10.57 17.39 11.01
N ASP A 110 11.42 16.48 10.53
CA ASP A 110 12.79 16.73 10.06
C ASP A 110 12.91 16.29 8.58
N PRO A 111 12.72 17.21 7.62
CA PRO A 111 12.72 16.87 6.20
C PRO A 111 14.09 16.35 5.71
N VAL A 112 15.19 16.69 6.41
CA VAL A 112 16.52 16.20 6.07
C VAL A 112 16.63 14.72 6.46
N LEU A 113 16.15 14.37 7.65
CA LEU A 113 16.10 12.98 8.10
C LEU A 113 15.15 12.15 7.24
N ALA A 114 13.93 12.63 6.97
CA ALA A 114 12.95 11.94 6.14
C ALA A 114 13.48 11.66 4.72
N ARG A 115 14.14 12.65 4.11
CA ARG A 115 14.81 12.49 2.81
C ARG A 115 15.89 11.42 2.89
N LYS A 116 16.75 11.49 3.90
CA LYS A 116 17.86 10.54 4.07
C LYS A 116 17.36 9.11 4.25
N LEU A 117 16.30 8.89 5.04
CA LEU A 117 15.69 7.56 5.20
C LEU A 117 15.24 6.96 3.87
N LEU A 118 14.67 7.78 2.97
CA LEU A 118 14.26 7.34 1.64
C LEU A 118 15.45 7.13 0.69
N GLU A 119 16.49 7.96 0.78
CA GLU A 119 17.71 7.79 -0.02
C GLU A 119 18.49 6.53 0.35
N ASP A 120 18.62 6.28 1.67
CA ASP A 120 19.26 5.08 2.20
C ASP A 120 18.45 3.83 1.83
N TRP A 121 17.12 3.92 1.86
CA TRP A 121 16.26 2.85 1.36
C TRP A 121 16.48 2.65 -0.15
N LEU A 122 16.34 3.67 -0.98
CA LEU A 122 16.41 3.56 -2.44
C LEU A 122 17.84 3.66 -3.01
N HIS A 123 18.85 3.17 -2.28
CA HIS A 123 20.26 3.33 -2.63
C HIS A 123 20.66 2.75 -3.99
N ASP A 124 19.94 1.72 -4.46
CA ASP A 124 20.18 1.06 -5.76
C ASP A 124 19.55 1.81 -6.96
N VAL A 125 18.69 2.79 -6.70
CA VAL A 125 18.00 3.55 -7.73
C VAL A 125 18.89 4.72 -8.22
N PRO A 126 19.02 4.94 -9.53
CA PRO A 126 19.76 6.07 -10.08
C PRO A 126 19.25 7.42 -9.55
N ASP A 127 20.18 8.32 -9.21
CA ASP A 127 19.91 9.64 -8.63
C ASP A 127 18.73 10.41 -9.24
N PRO A 128 18.60 10.57 -10.58
CA PRO A 128 17.49 11.38 -11.13
C PRO A 128 16.11 10.74 -10.91
N ALA A 129 16.01 9.41 -10.92
CA ALA A 129 14.75 8.70 -10.68
C ALA A 129 14.45 8.67 -9.18
N ARG A 130 15.47 8.42 -8.35
CA ARG A 130 15.37 8.43 -6.89
C ARG A 130 14.91 9.79 -6.39
N ASP A 131 15.55 10.88 -6.83
CA ASP A 131 15.21 12.24 -6.39
C ASP A 131 13.78 12.64 -6.76
N ALA A 132 13.31 12.25 -7.95
CA ALA A 132 11.94 12.50 -8.39
C ALA A 132 10.92 11.74 -7.51
N PHE A 133 11.19 10.45 -7.25
CA PHE A 133 10.36 9.63 -6.38
C PHE A 133 10.32 10.17 -4.95
N VAL A 134 11.48 10.48 -4.37
CA VAL A 134 11.59 11.02 -3.00
C VAL A 134 10.80 12.31 -2.85
N LYS A 135 10.87 13.21 -3.84
CA LYS A 135 10.10 14.45 -3.83
C LYS A 135 8.59 14.19 -3.88
N GLU A 136 8.14 13.26 -4.71
CA GLU A 136 6.72 12.89 -4.79
C GLU A 136 6.23 12.22 -3.50
N PHE A 137 7.01 11.28 -2.96
CA PHE A 137 6.74 10.57 -1.72
C PHE A 137 6.53 11.55 -0.58
N LEU A 138 7.49 12.46 -0.35
CA LEU A 138 7.40 13.45 0.74
C LEU A 138 6.19 14.37 0.56
N SER A 139 5.88 14.78 -0.68
CA SER A 139 4.70 15.58 -0.95
C SER A 139 3.38 14.85 -0.63
N LYS A 140 3.29 13.55 -0.88
CA LYS A 140 2.13 12.72 -0.53
C LYS A 140 2.05 12.49 0.98
N ALA A 141 3.19 12.20 1.62
CA ALA A 141 3.28 12.00 3.06
C ALA A 141 2.87 13.25 3.85
N GLU A 142 3.29 14.45 3.41
CA GLU A 142 2.84 15.71 3.99
C GLU A 142 1.32 15.90 3.89
N ASN A 143 0.70 15.40 2.82
CA ASN A 143 -0.76 15.50 2.64
C ASN A 143 -1.52 14.69 3.70
N ILE A 144 -0.98 13.54 4.14
CA ILE A 144 -1.55 12.74 5.23
C ILE A 144 -1.67 13.59 6.51
N LEU A 145 -0.63 14.34 6.86
CA LEU A 145 -0.62 15.15 8.09
C LEU A 145 -1.49 16.42 7.99
N ARG A 146 -1.68 16.96 6.78
CA ARG A 146 -2.48 18.18 6.58
C ARG A 146 -3.98 17.92 6.62
N VAL A 147 -4.41 16.71 6.34
CA VAL A 147 -5.82 16.32 6.33
C VAL A 147 -6.20 15.84 7.74
N SER A 148 -6.27 16.79 8.67
CA SER A 148 -6.73 16.56 10.05
C SER A 148 -8.16 17.02 10.28
#